data_AF-A0A2V6TWK1-F1
#
_entry.id   AF-A0A2V6TWK1-F1
#
_cell.length_a   1.000
_cell.length_b   1.000
_cell.length_c   1.000
_cell.angle_alpha   90.00
_cell.angle_beta   90.00
_cell.angle_gamma   90.00
#
_symmetry.space_group_name_H-M   'P 1'
#
loop_
_entity.id
_entity.type
_entity.pdbx_description
1 polymer ?
#
loop_
_entity_poly.entity_id
_entity_poly.type
_entity_poly.pdbx_seq_one_letter_code
_entity_poly.pdbx_strand_id
1 'polypeptide(L)'
;WPSFTRPLEKTNVTEHSDDSHGMRRVEVRSVNADSHLGHLFPDGPGPTGLRYCINSASLRFIPATKLEEAGYGQYKALFEKKAQPTR
;
A
#
# COMPACT_ATOMS: atom_id res chain seq x y z
N TRP A 1 -5.33 11.58 1.70
CA TRP A 1 -4.77 10.23 1.88
C TRP A 1 -4.34 9.66 0.53
N PRO A 2 -3.07 9.29 0.34
CA PRO A 2 -2.67 8.49 -0.81
C PRO A 2 -3.49 7.19 -0.89
N SER A 3 -3.90 6.83 -2.11
CA SER A 3 -4.73 5.65 -2.38
C SER A 3 -4.00 4.66 -3.27
N PHE A 4 -4.11 3.37 -2.94
CA PHE A 4 -3.49 2.27 -3.68
C PHE A 4 -4.51 1.16 -3.95
N THR A 5 -4.31 0.36 -4.99
CA THR A 5 -5.23 -0.74 -5.33
C THR A 5 -4.86 -2.07 -4.68
N ARG A 6 -3.63 -2.20 -4.19
CA ARG A 6 -3.10 -3.38 -3.49
C ARG A 6 -1.83 -3.04 -2.71
N PRO A 7 -1.48 -3.82 -1.66
CA PRO A 7 -0.16 -3.75 -1.04
C PRO A 7 0.93 -4.25 -1.99
N LEU A 8 2.18 -3.88 -1.69
CA LEU A 8 3.35 -4.41 -2.38
C LEU A 8 3.49 -5.92 -2.12
N GLU A 9 3.42 -6.30 -0.85
CA GLU A 9 3.38 -7.68 -0.38
C GLU A 9 2.21 -7.85 0.59
N LYS A 10 1.36 -8.86 0.36
CA LYS A 10 0.18 -9.11 1.21
C LYS A 10 0.56 -9.48 2.64
N THR A 11 1.72 -10.10 2.83
CA THR A 11 2.23 -10.53 4.13
C THR A 11 2.69 -9.40 5.04
N ASN A 12 2.77 -8.16 4.54
CA ASN A 12 3.24 -7.01 5.31
C ASN A 12 2.09 -6.15 5.88
N VAL A 13 0.84 -6.48 5.55
CA VAL A 13 -0.35 -5.77 6.02
C VAL A 13 -1.37 -6.73 6.62
N THR A 14 -2.11 -6.27 7.63
CA THR A 14 -3.27 -6.97 8.20
C THR A 14 -4.51 -6.12 8.05
N GLU A 15 -5.66 -6.78 7.93
CA GLU A 15 -6.97 -6.19 7.74
C GLU A 15 -7.85 -6.54 8.95
N HIS A 16 -8.40 -5.54 9.62
CA HIS A 16 -9.20 -5.69 10.84
C HIS A 16 -10.55 -5.02 10.66
N SER A 17 -11.61 -5.60 11.21
CA SER A 17 -12.92 -4.93 11.19
C SER A 17 -12.89 -3.71 12.12
N ASP A 18 -13.34 -2.57 11.62
CA ASP A 18 -13.44 -1.31 12.36
C ASP A 18 -14.88 -0.79 12.31
N ASP A 19 -15.60 -0.98 13.42
CA ASP A 19 -16.99 -0.53 13.60
C ASP A 19 -17.07 0.83 14.34
N SER A 20 -15.96 1.56 14.43
CA SER A 20 -15.93 2.88 15.08
C SER A 20 -16.75 3.93 14.34
N HIS A 21 -17.18 4.96 15.09
CA HIS A 21 -17.95 6.10 14.55
C HIS A 21 -19.27 5.71 13.84
N GLY A 22 -19.84 4.54 14.15
CA GLY A 22 -21.07 4.06 13.53
C GLY A 22 -20.93 3.65 12.06
N MET A 23 -19.69 3.48 11.58
CA MET A 23 -19.39 3.03 10.23
C MET A 23 -18.76 1.64 10.27
N ARG A 24 -19.06 0.77 9.31
CA ARG A 24 -18.39 -0.52 9.15
C ARG A 24 -17.28 -0.39 8.11
N ARG A 25 -16.04 -0.34 8.56
CA ARG A 25 -14.82 -0.19 7.75
C ARG A 25 -13.87 -1.35 7.99
N VAL A 26 -12.84 -1.45 7.17
CA VAL A 26 -11.73 -2.37 7.37
C VAL A 26 -10.48 -1.56 7.64
N GLU A 27 -9.94 -1.61 8.85
CA GLU A 27 -8.67 -1.00 9.21
C GLU A 27 -7.50 -1.79 8.60
N VAL A 28 -6.49 -1.07 8.11
CA VAL A 28 -5.24 -1.63 7.58
C VAL A 28 -4.09 -1.28 8.52
N ARG A 29 -3.34 -2.29 8.98
CA ARG A 29 -2.20 -2.15 9.91
C ARG A 29 -0.95 -2.82 9.38
N SER A 30 0.23 -2.34 9.78
CA SER A 30 1.50 -2.99 9.42
C SER A 30 1.72 -4.26 10.26
N VAL A 31 2.25 -5.33 9.66
CA VAL A 31 2.44 -6.60 10.38
C VAL A 31 3.52 -6.50 11.45
N ASN A 32 4.68 -5.91 11.15
CA ASN A 32 5.84 -5.96 12.04
C ASN A 32 5.74 -5.01 13.25
N ALA A 33 5.04 -3.88 13.10
CA ALA A 33 4.99 -2.83 14.14
C ALA A 33 3.56 -2.54 14.62
N ASP A 34 2.56 -3.29 14.13
CA ASP A 34 1.14 -3.10 14.41
C ASP A 34 0.69 -1.64 14.28
N SER A 35 1.29 -0.89 13.35
CA SER A 35 1.03 0.54 13.21
C SER A 35 -0.19 0.77 12.35
N HIS A 36 -1.07 1.70 12.76
CA HIS A 36 -2.21 2.11 11.94
C HIS A 36 -1.73 2.74 10.63
N LEU A 37 -2.19 2.19 9.51
CA LEU A 37 -1.89 2.71 8.18
C LEU A 37 -3.08 3.47 7.60
N GLY A 38 -4.29 2.96 7.77
CA GLY A 38 -5.51 3.59 7.25
C GLY A 38 -6.66 2.60 7.12
N HIS A 39 -7.42 2.70 6.03
CA HIS A 39 -8.62 1.88 5.81
C HIS A 39 -8.70 1.34 4.38
N LEU A 40 -9.36 0.20 4.23
CA LEU A 40 -9.68 -0.47 2.97
C LEU A 40 -11.16 -0.27 2.63
N PHE A 41 -11.43 0.10 1.38
CA PHE A 41 -12.78 0.33 0.85
C PHE A 41 -13.03 -0.48 -0.43
N PRO A 42 -14.26 -0.94 -0.68
CA PRO A 42 -14.65 -1.68 -1.89
C PRO A 42 -15.06 -0.77 -3.07
N ASP A 43 -14.53 0.47 -3.13
CA ASP A 43 -14.84 1.49 -4.13
C ASP A 43 -13.63 1.83 -5.04
N GLY A 44 -12.68 0.91 -5.13
CA GLY A 44 -11.44 1.10 -5.89
C GLY A 44 -11.56 0.78 -7.39
N PRO A 45 -10.63 1.29 -8.21
CA PRO A 45 -10.60 1.00 -9.64
C PRO A 45 -10.02 -0.39 -9.93
N GLY A 46 -10.37 -0.93 -11.10
CA GLY A 46 -9.82 -2.19 -11.61
C GLY A 46 -10.54 -3.44 -11.10
N PRO A 47 -10.03 -4.63 -11.45
CA PRO A 47 -10.75 -5.89 -11.26
C PRO A 47 -10.93 -6.29 -9.79
N THR A 48 -10.11 -5.77 -8.87
CA THR A 48 -10.25 -6.05 -7.45
C THR A 48 -11.33 -5.21 -6.79
N GLY A 49 -11.66 -4.03 -7.34
CA GLY A 49 -12.59 -3.09 -6.71
C GLY A 49 -12.08 -2.50 -5.38
N LEU A 50 -10.80 -2.71 -5.02
CA LEU A 50 -10.27 -2.36 -3.70
C LEU A 50 -9.49 -1.05 -3.72
N ARG A 51 -9.73 -0.21 -2.69
CA ARG A 51 -9.01 1.03 -2.45
C ARG A 51 -8.42 1.05 -1.04
N TYR A 52 -7.11 0.89 -0.96
CA TYR A 52 -6.31 1.10 0.26
C TYR A 52 -6.05 2.58 0.44
N CYS A 53 -6.82 3.22 1.34
CA CYS A 53 -6.70 4.63 1.69
C CYS A 53 -5.75 4.78 2.88
N ILE A 54 -4.50 5.18 2.62
CA ILE A 54 -3.40 5.14 3.61
C ILE A 54 -3.04 6.55 4.05
N ASN A 55 -2.71 6.73 5.33
CA ASN A 55 -2.23 7.98 5.88
C ASN A 55 -0.79 8.25 5.42
N SER A 56 -0.55 9.43 4.83
CA SER A 56 0.80 9.84 4.42
C SER A 56 1.75 9.94 5.61
N ALA A 57 1.23 10.25 6.81
CA ALA A 57 2.05 10.30 8.04
C ALA A 57 2.58 8.91 8.44
N SER A 58 1.93 7.83 8.00
CA SER A 58 2.36 6.45 8.26
C SER A 58 3.33 5.93 7.19
N LEU A 59 3.78 6.77 6.24
CA LEU A 59 4.59 6.37 5.10
C LEU A 59 5.88 7.19 4.98
N ARG A 60 6.96 6.51 4.60
CA ARG A 60 8.20 7.14 4.13
C ARG A 60 8.41 6.80 2.66
N PHE A 61 8.45 7.81 1.81
CA PHE A 61 8.71 7.61 0.38
C PHE A 61 10.20 7.34 0.12
N ILE A 62 10.49 6.40 -0.77
CA ILE A 62 11.84 6.09 -1.25
C ILE A 62 11.82 6.18 -2.78
N PRO A 63 12.56 7.12 -3.39
CA PRO A 63 12.70 7.19 -4.85
C PRO A 63 13.29 5.90 -5.41
N ALA A 64 12.87 5.51 -6.62
CA ALA A 64 13.37 4.29 -7.28
C ALA A 64 14.90 4.29 -7.43
N THR A 65 15.49 5.46 -7.67
CA THR A 65 16.95 5.65 -7.78
C THR A 65 17.72 5.42 -6.47
N LYS A 66 17.03 5.44 -5.32
CA LYS A 66 17.63 5.27 -3.98
C LYS A 66 17.27 3.94 -3.31
N LEU A 67 16.67 3.00 -4.04
CA LEU A 67 16.24 1.71 -3.47
C LEU A 67 17.43 0.88 -2.97
N GLU A 68 18.53 0.84 -3.71
CA GLU A 68 19.73 0.08 -3.32
C GLU A 68 20.37 0.65 -2.05
N GLU A 69 20.61 1.96 -2.02
CA GLU A 69 21.18 2.68 -0.86
C GLU A 69 20.33 2.51 0.40
N ALA A 70 19.00 2.45 0.25
CA ALA A 70 18.08 2.28 1.36
C ALA A 70 17.88 0.82 1.80
N GLY A 71 18.58 -0.15 1.20
CA GLY A 71 18.48 -1.58 1.53
C GLY A 71 17.30 -2.32 0.90
N TYR A 72 16.64 -1.71 -0.09
CA TYR A 72 15.44 -2.22 -0.77
C TYR A 72 15.69 -2.61 -2.23
N GLY A 73 16.94 -2.93 -2.59
CA GLY A 73 17.36 -3.23 -3.96
C GLY A 73 16.55 -4.34 -4.65
N GLN A 74 16.02 -5.29 -3.89
CA GLN A 74 15.15 -6.37 -4.41
C GLN A 74 13.90 -5.86 -5.16
N TYR A 75 13.41 -4.66 -4.85
CA TYR A 75 12.25 -4.07 -5.52
C TYR A 75 12.59 -3.27 -6.78
N LYS A 76 13.87 -3.07 -7.10
CA LYS A 76 14.31 -2.27 -8.27
C LYS A 76 13.75 -2.82 -9.59
N ALA A 77 13.72 -4.15 -9.72
CA ALA A 77 13.19 -4.85 -10.89
C ALA A 77 11.71 -4.52 -11.21
N LEU A 78 10.93 -4.07 -10.22
CA LEU A 78 9.53 -3.66 -10.43
C LEU A 78 9.40 -2.36 -11.24
N PHE A 79 10.46 -1.54 -11.26
CA PHE A 79 10.49 -0.27 -11.98
C PHE A 79 11.12 -0.42 -13.37
N GLU A 80 12.07 -1.34 -13.52
CA GLU A 80 12.73 -1.63 -14.80
C GLU A 80 11.78 -2.28 -15.82
N LYS A 81 10.88 -3.17 -15.36
CA LYS A 81 9.87 -3.81 -16.22
C LYS A 81 8.83 -2.84 -16.81
N LYS A 82 8.69 -1.63 -16.28
CA LYS A 82 7.76 -0.61 -16.80
C LYS A 82 8.39 0.31 -17.86
N ALA A 83 9.67 0.17 -18.15
CA ALA A 83 10.37 1.00 -19.14
C ALA A 83 10.29 0.45 -20.58
N GLN A 84 9.41 -0.53 -20.86
CA GLN A 84 9.07 -0.86 -22.25
C GLN A 84 8.07 0.19 -22.77
N PRO A 85 8.44 1.02 -23.76
CA PRO A 85 7.47 1.88 -24.42
C PRO A 85 6.49 0.97 -25.14
N THR A 86 5.20 1.14 -24.86
CA THR A 86 4.13 0.67 -25.76
C THR A 86 4.42 1.24 -27.15
N ARG A 87 4.67 0.35 -28.10
CA ARG A 87 4.86 0.67 -29.51
C ARG A 87 3.56 1.14 -30.15
#